data_AF-A0A316QER7-F1
#
_entry.id   AF-A0A316QER7-F1
#
_cell.length_a   1.000
_cell.length_b   1.000
_cell.length_c   1.000
_cell.angle_alpha   90.00
_cell.angle_beta   90.00
_cell.angle_gamma   90.00
#
_symmetry.space_group_name_H-M   'P 1'
#
loop_
_entity.id
_entity.type
_entity.pdbx_description
1 polymer ?
#
loop_
_entity_poly.entity_id
_entity_poly.type
_entity_poly.pdbx_seq_one_letter_code
_entity_poly.pdbx_strand_id
1 'polypeptide(L)'
;MSKKRKQGEGTLRKRADGRWEARVVIGYNEKGLPITKNVTAMEKGKCLEKLEQLKEQCGVQLTGKVKAEMAFGDWMDFWYQQYEKHRVRPTTQAHYENLIYNHVVTDIGKIPLNKLTQNDLQQFYSRLKISGRKIRTEVYGNGLSDRMVRGCHAICRKGLQKAVEDGLIRMNPAVGCKLPPKKAREMQVLTREEMQRFIVQAKADGYFELFILELSTGLRRGEIAGLQWGDLDMQTGELHISRQATTVHGRINISTPKTKSSIRTIILPPDIVKILAEYKKKVNSRWMFPSPIKEDAPRHPTAIRKALQRTLERAECKNIRFHDLRHTFATTSLANGMDVKTLSAIIGHISSETTLNIYTHITDNMQRSAANKIEQGFGRNEGSLSEVEQTPGQDVKTPQKAKFEPKQPKIRRPGTGCISVINDHLYEGRYSPTGADGKRMARNIYAKTREECEEKLAELITQMNAEIAAEKERLKLSGDTWRSS
;
A
#
# COMPACT_ATOMS: atom_id res chain seq x y z
N MET A 1 -23.84 0.11 -20.79
CA MET A 1 -23.82 0.73 -19.45
C MET A 1 -23.10 2.06 -19.49
N SER A 2 -23.78 3.16 -19.15
CA SER A 2 -23.27 4.51 -19.37
C SER A 2 -22.10 4.86 -18.43
N LYS A 3 -21.01 5.33 -19.02
CA LYS A 3 -19.79 5.80 -18.35
C LYS A 3 -20.15 7.02 -17.49
N LYS A 4 -19.99 6.93 -16.17
CA LYS A 4 -20.24 8.06 -15.24
C LYS A 4 -19.28 9.21 -15.61
N ARG A 5 -19.83 10.36 -16.01
CA ARG A 5 -19.09 11.50 -16.58
C ARG A 5 -18.31 12.28 -15.51
N LYS A 6 -17.23 12.95 -15.93
CA LYS A 6 -16.45 13.85 -15.07
C LYS A 6 -17.23 15.16 -14.87
N GLN A 7 -17.10 15.78 -13.69
CA GLN A 7 -17.74 17.07 -13.41
C GLN A 7 -17.20 18.15 -14.37
N GLY A 8 -18.10 18.91 -15.00
CA GLY A 8 -17.77 20.05 -15.86
C GLY A 8 -17.89 19.84 -17.38
N GLU A 9 -18.08 18.61 -17.89
CA GLU A 9 -18.14 18.36 -19.35
C GLU A 9 -19.41 18.88 -20.06
N GLY A 10 -20.42 19.33 -19.32
CA GLY A 10 -21.70 19.71 -19.89
C GLY A 10 -22.52 18.51 -20.41
N THR A 11 -23.79 18.76 -20.73
CA THR A 11 -24.72 17.72 -21.18
C THR A 11 -25.01 17.88 -22.67
N LEU A 12 -24.45 17.02 -23.52
CA LEU A 12 -24.83 16.90 -24.93
C LEU A 12 -25.90 15.82 -25.09
N ARG A 13 -27.06 16.17 -25.66
CA ARG A 13 -28.17 15.24 -25.95
C ARG A 13 -28.88 15.61 -27.25
N LYS A 14 -29.48 14.63 -27.92
CA LYS A 14 -30.33 14.86 -29.10
C LYS A 14 -31.79 15.01 -28.64
N ARG A 15 -32.47 16.05 -29.10
CA ARG A 15 -33.88 16.36 -28.79
C ARG A 15 -34.82 15.62 -29.75
N ALA A 16 -36.09 15.53 -29.38
CA ALA A 16 -37.14 14.91 -30.19
C ALA A 16 -37.38 15.66 -31.53
N ASP A 17 -37.05 16.95 -31.58
CA ASP A 17 -37.11 17.81 -32.78
C ASP A 17 -35.92 17.60 -33.75
N GLY A 18 -35.06 16.63 -33.50
CA GLY A 18 -33.90 16.29 -34.33
C GLY A 18 -32.63 17.11 -34.05
N ARG A 19 -32.69 18.19 -33.27
CA ARG A 19 -31.53 19.06 -32.95
C ARG A 19 -30.68 18.49 -31.81
N TRP A 20 -29.39 18.77 -31.84
CA TRP A 20 -28.48 18.56 -30.71
C TRP A 20 -28.58 19.73 -29.74
N GLU A 21 -28.66 19.44 -28.44
CA GLU A 21 -28.63 20.40 -27.34
C GLU A 21 -27.40 20.13 -26.48
N ALA A 22 -26.58 21.15 -26.25
CA ALA A 22 -25.47 21.13 -25.31
C ALA A 22 -25.72 22.11 -24.17
N ARG A 23 -25.47 21.71 -22.92
CA ARG A 23 -25.60 22.56 -21.72
C ARG A 23 -24.28 22.74 -21.02
N VAL A 24 -23.99 23.95 -20.56
CA VAL A 24 -22.82 24.29 -19.74
C VAL A 24 -23.27 24.93 -18.42
N VAL A 25 -22.62 24.57 -17.31
CA VAL A 25 -22.80 25.23 -16.01
C VAL A 25 -21.92 26.46 -15.99
N ILE A 26 -22.51 27.63 -15.83
CA ILE A 26 -21.81 28.92 -15.86
C ILE A 26 -21.47 29.46 -14.46
N GLY A 27 -21.94 28.80 -13.40
CA GLY A 27 -21.69 29.17 -12.01
C GLY A 27 -22.68 28.50 -11.05
N TYR A 28 -22.64 28.87 -9.77
CA TYR A 28 -23.60 28.45 -8.75
C TYR A 28 -24.21 29.68 -8.09
N ASN A 29 -25.51 29.67 -7.82
CA ASN A 29 -26.18 30.76 -7.11
C ASN A 29 -25.87 30.73 -5.59
N GLU A 30 -26.32 31.74 -4.85
CA GLU A 30 -26.12 31.87 -3.39
C GLU A 30 -26.67 30.69 -2.57
N LYS A 31 -27.57 29.89 -3.16
CA LYS A 31 -28.15 28.68 -2.57
C LYS A 31 -27.43 27.38 -3.00
N GLY A 32 -26.29 27.50 -3.69
CA GLY A 32 -25.47 26.37 -4.14
C GLY A 32 -26.03 25.58 -5.33
N LEU A 33 -27.05 26.09 -6.04
CA LEU A 33 -27.64 25.43 -7.20
C LEU A 33 -26.95 25.87 -8.50
N PRO A 34 -26.72 24.93 -9.45
CA PRO A 34 -25.99 25.22 -10.68
C PRO A 34 -26.80 26.10 -11.63
N ILE A 35 -26.22 27.21 -12.08
CA ILE A 35 -26.77 28.07 -13.13
C ILE A 35 -26.30 27.52 -14.48
N THR A 36 -27.23 27.19 -15.38
CA THR A 36 -26.90 26.57 -16.67
C THR A 36 -27.36 27.40 -17.86
N LYS A 37 -26.57 27.39 -18.94
CA LYS A 37 -26.93 27.90 -20.27
C LYS A 37 -26.83 26.79 -21.30
N ASN A 38 -27.59 26.89 -22.39
CA ASN A 38 -27.62 25.89 -23.45
C ASN A 38 -27.43 26.48 -24.84
N VAL A 39 -26.97 25.65 -25.76
CA VAL A 39 -26.92 25.92 -27.21
C VAL A 39 -27.54 24.76 -27.97
N THR A 40 -28.07 25.03 -29.16
CA THR A 40 -28.62 24.01 -30.04
C THR A 40 -28.12 24.14 -31.49
N ALA A 41 -27.97 23.02 -32.19
CA ALA A 41 -27.70 22.98 -33.63
C ALA A 41 -28.20 21.68 -34.28
N MET A 42 -28.46 21.71 -35.60
CA MET A 42 -28.89 20.52 -36.37
C MET A 42 -27.79 19.44 -36.43
N GLU A 43 -26.53 19.86 -36.54
CA GLU A 43 -25.37 18.97 -36.61
C GLU A 43 -24.62 18.93 -35.29
N LYS A 44 -24.12 17.75 -34.93
CA LYS A 44 -23.36 17.54 -33.68
C LYS A 44 -22.08 18.37 -33.61
N GLY A 45 -21.36 18.49 -34.73
CA GLY A 45 -20.12 19.29 -34.84
C GLY A 45 -20.37 20.77 -34.56
N LYS A 46 -21.32 21.38 -35.28
CA LYS A 46 -21.73 22.78 -35.07
C LYS A 46 -22.30 23.04 -33.67
N CYS A 47 -22.96 22.06 -33.05
CA CYS A 47 -23.43 22.17 -31.67
C CYS A 47 -22.27 22.23 -30.66
N LEU A 48 -21.16 21.53 -30.95
CA LEU A 48 -19.95 21.57 -30.12
C LEU A 48 -19.18 22.87 -30.33
N GLU A 49 -19.08 23.37 -31.55
CA GLU A 49 -18.48 24.69 -31.84
C GLU A 49 -19.24 25.81 -31.14
N LYS A 50 -20.58 25.81 -31.22
CA LYS A 50 -21.42 26.76 -30.49
C LYS A 50 -21.31 26.59 -28.97
N LEU A 51 -21.04 25.38 -28.48
CA LEU A 51 -20.80 25.14 -27.06
C LEU A 51 -19.46 25.74 -26.62
N GLU A 52 -18.41 25.60 -27.43
CA GLU A 52 -17.12 26.23 -27.19
C GLU A 52 -17.20 27.76 -27.25
N GLN A 53 -17.94 28.32 -28.22
CA GLN A 53 -18.22 29.76 -28.28
C GLN A 53 -19.05 30.24 -27.07
N LEU A 54 -20.04 29.46 -26.62
CA LEU A 54 -20.83 29.80 -25.42
C LEU A 54 -19.97 29.74 -24.15
N LYS A 55 -19.04 28.77 -24.06
CA LYS A 55 -18.05 28.70 -22.97
C LYS A 55 -17.14 29.92 -22.99
N GLU A 56 -16.69 30.35 -24.16
CA GLU A 56 -15.84 31.53 -24.34
C GLU A 56 -16.57 32.83 -23.99
N GLN A 57 -17.82 33.01 -24.45
CA GLN A 57 -18.65 34.18 -24.14
C GLN A 57 -19.07 34.26 -22.66
N CYS A 58 -19.29 33.11 -22.01
CA CYS A 58 -19.69 33.07 -20.59
C CYS A 58 -18.49 33.00 -19.64
N GLY A 59 -17.26 33.06 -20.14
CA GLY A 59 -16.06 32.89 -19.31
C GLY A 59 -15.97 31.52 -18.63
N VAL A 60 -16.70 30.51 -19.11
CA VAL A 60 -16.61 29.11 -18.66
C VAL A 60 -15.48 28.41 -19.38
N GLN A 61 -14.34 29.05 -19.23
CA GLN A 61 -13.04 28.56 -19.54
C GLN A 61 -12.39 28.49 -18.16
N LEU A 62 -11.89 27.33 -17.72
CA LEU A 62 -10.86 27.26 -16.67
C LEU A 62 -9.52 27.86 -17.18
N THR A 63 -9.62 28.90 -18.00
CA THR A 63 -8.60 29.75 -18.59
C THR A 63 -9.08 31.19 -18.44
N GLY A 64 -9.45 31.57 -17.21
CA GLY A 64 -9.21 32.95 -16.82
C GLY A 64 -7.72 33.19 -17.08
N LYS A 65 -7.38 34.24 -17.85
CA LYS A 65 -5.98 34.64 -18.06
C LYS A 65 -5.25 34.50 -16.72
N VAL A 66 -4.22 33.67 -16.68
CA VAL A 66 -3.44 33.48 -15.45
C VAL A 66 -2.87 34.86 -15.10
N LYS A 67 -3.10 35.28 -13.86
CA LYS A 67 -2.79 36.64 -13.40
C LYS A 67 -2.00 36.57 -12.11
N ALA A 68 -1.13 37.55 -11.90
CA ALA A 68 -0.32 37.64 -10.70
C ALA A 68 -1.18 37.81 -9.42
N GLU A 69 -2.37 38.42 -9.55
CA GLU A 69 -3.28 38.71 -8.45
C GLU A 69 -4.18 37.54 -8.04
N MET A 70 -4.17 36.44 -8.82
CA MET A 70 -5.03 35.29 -8.51
C MET A 70 -4.64 34.63 -7.19
N ALA A 71 -5.57 33.94 -6.55
CA ALA A 71 -5.27 33.23 -5.31
C ALA A 71 -4.25 32.11 -5.58
N PHE A 72 -3.30 31.91 -4.66
CA PHE A 72 -2.25 30.90 -4.79
C PHE A 72 -2.84 29.48 -4.93
N GLY A 73 -3.96 29.20 -4.27
CA GLY A 73 -4.67 27.93 -4.36
C GLY A 73 -5.21 27.67 -5.77
N ASP A 74 -5.77 28.69 -6.41
CA ASP A 74 -6.28 28.60 -7.79
C ASP A 74 -5.13 28.40 -8.77
N TRP A 75 -4.00 29.10 -8.57
CA TRP A 75 -2.79 28.87 -9.35
C TRP A 75 -2.27 27.43 -9.19
N MET A 76 -2.21 26.91 -7.96
CA MET A 76 -1.74 25.55 -7.71
C MET A 76 -2.66 24.49 -8.32
N ASP A 77 -3.98 24.70 -8.31
CA ASP A 77 -4.92 23.82 -9.01
C ASP A 77 -4.72 23.87 -10.52
N PHE A 78 -4.71 25.07 -11.11
CA PHE A 78 -4.45 25.27 -12.54
C PHE A 78 -3.14 24.59 -12.95
N TRP A 79 -2.05 24.88 -12.22
CA TRP A 79 -0.74 24.32 -12.47
C TRP A 79 -0.76 22.78 -12.43
N TYR A 80 -1.39 22.22 -11.41
CA TYR A 80 -1.49 20.77 -11.27
C TYR A 80 -2.30 20.14 -12.41
N GLN A 81 -3.51 20.64 -12.70
CA GLN A 81 -4.37 20.05 -13.73
C GLN A 81 -3.76 20.17 -15.13
N GLN A 82 -3.21 21.35 -15.47
CA GLN A 82 -2.76 21.65 -16.83
C GLN A 82 -1.34 21.14 -17.09
N TYR A 83 -0.39 21.37 -16.18
CA TYR A 83 1.01 21.06 -16.45
C TYR A 83 1.45 19.70 -15.89
N GLU A 84 0.99 19.30 -14.70
CA GLU A 84 1.63 18.20 -13.97
C GLU A 84 0.85 16.87 -14.02
N LYS A 85 -0.48 16.91 -13.87
CA LYS A 85 -1.32 15.73 -13.63
C LYS A 85 -1.17 14.65 -14.69
N HIS A 86 -1.12 15.04 -15.97
CA HIS A 86 -0.99 14.11 -17.09
C HIS A 86 0.42 13.50 -17.23
N ARG A 87 1.45 14.09 -16.59
CA ARG A 87 2.83 13.62 -16.63
C ARG A 87 3.16 12.61 -15.53
N VAL A 88 2.38 12.57 -14.46
CA VAL A 88 2.66 11.76 -13.27
C VAL A 88 1.75 10.54 -13.17
N ARG A 89 2.26 9.48 -12.52
CA ARG A 89 1.51 8.22 -12.32
C ARG A 89 0.35 8.41 -11.33
N PRO A 90 -0.71 7.57 -11.39
CA PRO A 90 -1.87 7.70 -10.50
C PRO A 90 -1.56 7.72 -9.00
N THR A 91 -0.54 6.97 -8.54
CA THR A 91 -0.09 7.02 -7.13
C THR A 91 0.56 8.36 -6.77
N THR A 92 1.28 8.98 -7.70
CA THR A 92 1.87 10.31 -7.54
C THR A 92 0.79 11.39 -7.61
N GLN A 93 -0.20 11.25 -8.51
CA GLN A 93 -1.39 12.12 -8.56
C GLN A 93 -2.09 12.13 -7.21
N ALA A 94 -2.48 10.97 -6.68
CA ALA A 94 -3.14 10.88 -5.37
C ALA A 94 -2.30 11.50 -4.23
N HIS A 95 -0.96 11.39 -4.30
CA HIS A 95 -0.09 12.05 -3.34
C HIS A 95 -0.09 13.58 -3.50
N TYR A 96 0.03 14.08 -4.73
CA TYR A 96 0.01 15.52 -5.03
C TYR A 96 -1.33 16.14 -4.67
N GLU A 97 -2.44 15.51 -5.03
CA GLU A 97 -3.79 15.96 -4.69
C GLU A 97 -3.96 16.05 -3.16
N ASN A 98 -3.43 15.09 -2.41
CA ASN A 98 -3.43 15.18 -0.96
C ASN A 98 -2.60 16.38 -0.46
N LEU A 99 -1.41 16.63 -1.01
CA LEU A 99 -0.58 17.77 -0.58
C LEU A 99 -1.25 19.12 -0.93
N ILE A 100 -1.76 19.24 -2.15
CA ILE A 100 -2.33 20.48 -2.69
C ILE A 100 -3.65 20.78 -1.99
N TYR A 101 -4.66 19.92 -2.12
CA TYR A 101 -6.01 20.24 -1.68
C TYR A 101 -6.19 20.12 -0.18
N ASN A 102 -5.55 19.13 0.45
CA ASN A 102 -5.72 18.93 1.89
C ASN A 102 -4.78 19.78 2.74
N HIS A 103 -3.72 20.38 2.19
CA HIS A 103 -2.79 21.16 3.00
C HIS A 103 -2.57 22.55 2.43
N VAL A 104 -2.07 22.66 1.19
CA VAL A 104 -1.69 23.96 0.61
C VAL A 104 -2.91 24.87 0.41
N VAL A 105 -3.93 24.40 -0.31
CA VAL A 105 -5.14 25.18 -0.63
C VAL A 105 -5.93 25.51 0.64
N THR A 106 -5.98 24.58 1.61
CA THR A 106 -6.73 24.80 2.85
C THR A 106 -6.14 25.91 3.72
N ASP A 107 -4.81 26.06 3.77
CA ASP A 107 -4.13 26.97 4.69
C ASP A 107 -3.77 28.31 4.01
N ILE A 108 -2.87 28.25 3.02
CA ILE A 108 -2.32 29.45 2.35
C ILE A 108 -2.93 29.71 0.97
N GLY A 109 -3.91 28.92 0.54
CA GLY A 109 -4.48 29.01 -0.80
C GLY A 109 -5.16 30.35 -1.12
N LYS A 110 -5.67 31.06 -0.10
CA LYS A 110 -6.37 32.34 -0.28
C LYS A 110 -5.43 33.54 -0.49
N ILE A 111 -4.13 33.39 -0.21
CA ILE A 111 -3.16 34.47 -0.38
C ILE A 111 -2.97 34.74 -1.87
N PRO A 112 -3.03 35.99 -2.36
CA PRO A 112 -2.73 36.31 -3.75
C PRO A 112 -1.32 35.87 -4.13
N LEU A 113 -1.15 35.30 -5.33
CA LEU A 113 0.10 34.71 -5.81
C LEU A 113 1.27 35.72 -5.75
N ASN A 114 1.03 36.96 -6.18
CA ASN A 114 2.02 38.04 -6.15
C ASN A 114 2.30 38.61 -4.75
N LYS A 115 1.48 38.31 -3.75
CA LYS A 115 1.68 38.72 -2.35
C LYS A 115 2.23 37.60 -1.47
N LEU A 116 2.33 36.36 -1.99
CA LEU A 116 2.83 35.24 -1.22
C LEU A 116 4.31 35.42 -0.90
N THR A 117 4.65 35.49 0.38
CA THR A 117 6.03 35.71 0.84
C THR A 117 6.69 34.42 1.32
N GLN A 118 8.02 34.45 1.46
CA GLN A 118 8.78 33.38 2.10
C GLN A 118 8.35 33.16 3.56
N ASN A 119 7.97 34.23 4.26
CA ASN A 119 7.50 34.17 5.65
C ASN A 119 6.16 33.43 5.76
N ASP A 120 5.22 33.68 4.83
CA ASP A 120 3.93 32.96 4.79
C ASP A 120 4.14 31.45 4.65
N LEU A 121 5.05 31.04 3.76
CA LEU A 121 5.44 29.65 3.57
C LEU A 121 6.12 29.07 4.82
N GLN A 122 6.99 29.84 5.48
CA GLN A 122 7.64 29.40 6.71
C GLN A 122 6.63 29.17 7.84
N GLN A 123 5.70 30.11 8.03
CA GLN A 123 4.62 29.96 9.02
C GLN A 123 3.69 28.79 8.68
N PHE A 124 3.37 28.59 7.40
CA PHE A 124 2.62 27.43 6.93
C PHE A 124 3.31 26.11 7.33
N TYR A 125 4.61 25.97 7.09
CA TYR A 125 5.34 24.75 7.48
C TYR A 125 5.36 24.54 9.00
N SER A 126 5.48 25.63 9.79
CA SER A 126 5.38 25.57 11.26
C SER A 126 3.99 25.12 11.71
N ARG A 127 2.91 25.67 11.12
CA ARG A 127 1.53 25.24 11.40
C ARG A 127 1.31 23.78 11.04
N LEU A 128 1.79 23.33 9.88
CA LEU A 128 1.71 21.92 9.48
C LEU A 128 2.38 21.00 10.49
N LYS A 129 3.49 21.44 11.08
CA LYS A 129 4.24 20.66 12.08
C LYS A 129 3.51 20.54 13.42
N ILE A 130 2.69 21.53 13.79
CA ILE A 130 1.95 21.58 15.06
C ILE A 130 0.57 20.91 14.92
N SER A 131 -0.21 21.26 13.89
CA SER A 131 -1.62 20.90 13.76
C SER A 131 -2.06 20.48 12.34
N GLY A 132 -1.13 20.20 11.44
CA GLY A 132 -1.45 19.88 10.04
C GLY A 132 -2.07 18.50 9.77
N ARG A 133 -2.15 17.60 10.77
CA ARG A 133 -2.67 16.24 10.57
C ARG A 133 -4.20 16.24 10.63
N LYS A 134 -4.83 15.81 9.54
CA LYS A 134 -6.30 15.74 9.42
C LYS A 134 -6.94 14.40 9.80
N ILE A 135 -6.14 13.34 9.92
CA ILE A 135 -6.63 11.98 10.16
C ILE A 135 -5.80 11.28 11.23
N ARG A 136 -6.45 10.46 12.08
CA ARG A 136 -5.80 9.67 13.14
C ARG A 136 -4.95 10.52 14.09
N THR A 137 -5.49 11.69 14.45
CA THR A 137 -4.88 12.63 15.40
C THR A 137 -4.71 11.99 16.78
N GLU A 138 -5.68 11.21 17.22
CA GLU A 138 -5.65 10.46 18.49
C GLU A 138 -4.43 9.52 18.62
N VAL A 139 -4.03 8.88 17.51
CA VAL A 139 -2.98 7.85 17.53
C VAL A 139 -1.59 8.44 17.33
N TYR A 140 -1.47 9.48 16.50
CA TYR A 140 -0.17 9.98 16.05
C TYR A 140 0.13 11.42 16.49
N GLY A 141 -0.83 12.10 17.13
CA GLY A 141 -0.80 13.52 17.47
C GLY A 141 -1.33 14.44 16.36
N ASN A 142 -1.33 15.75 16.60
CA ASN A 142 -1.90 16.74 15.68
C ASN A 142 -0.95 17.19 14.56
N GLY A 143 0.37 17.02 14.73
CA GLY A 143 1.39 17.50 13.81
C GLY A 143 1.68 16.56 12.63
N LEU A 144 2.01 17.12 11.45
CA LEU A 144 2.51 16.31 10.33
C LEU A 144 3.95 15.84 10.54
N SER A 145 4.28 14.71 9.90
CA SER A 145 5.67 14.22 9.85
C SER A 145 6.57 15.14 9.00
N ASP A 146 7.86 15.19 9.31
CA ASP A 146 8.88 15.97 8.59
C ASP A 146 8.86 15.71 7.07
N ARG A 147 8.66 14.45 6.68
CA ARG A 147 8.54 14.04 5.28
C ARG A 147 7.35 14.70 4.58
N MET A 148 6.21 14.81 5.26
CA MET A 148 5.02 15.41 4.69
C MET A 148 5.18 16.92 4.54
N VAL A 149 5.73 17.60 5.55
CA VAL A 149 6.05 19.04 5.49
C VAL A 149 7.00 19.32 4.31
N ARG A 150 8.07 18.51 4.18
CA ARG A 150 8.98 18.59 3.01
C ARG A 150 8.28 18.31 1.69
N GLY A 151 7.28 17.43 1.67
CA GLY A 151 6.44 17.18 0.50
C GLY A 151 5.61 18.40 0.11
N CYS A 152 4.93 19.04 1.07
CA CYS A 152 4.21 20.30 0.86
C CYS A 152 5.15 21.39 0.33
N HIS A 153 6.35 21.52 0.91
CA HIS A 153 7.34 22.46 0.39
C HIS A 153 7.75 22.14 -1.06
N ALA A 154 8.05 20.88 -1.37
CA ALA A 154 8.49 20.49 -2.71
C ALA A 154 7.42 20.78 -3.77
N ILE A 155 6.13 20.56 -3.45
CA ILE A 155 5.04 20.86 -4.39
C ILE A 155 4.84 22.37 -4.55
N CYS A 156 4.86 23.15 -3.45
CA CYS A 156 4.79 24.61 -3.52
C CYS A 156 5.95 25.18 -4.34
N ARG A 157 7.18 24.75 -4.05
CA ARG A 157 8.37 25.20 -4.77
C ARG A 157 8.28 24.93 -6.27
N LYS A 158 7.77 23.75 -6.66
CA LYS A 158 7.61 23.37 -8.07
C LYS A 158 6.53 24.21 -8.77
N GLY A 159 5.37 24.42 -8.15
CA GLY A 159 4.31 25.26 -8.70
C GLY A 159 4.71 26.74 -8.78
N LEU A 160 5.39 27.27 -7.76
CA LEU A 160 5.91 28.64 -7.75
C LEU A 160 7.06 28.85 -8.74
N GLN A 161 7.89 27.83 -8.97
CA GLN A 161 8.91 27.91 -10.01
C GLN A 161 8.27 28.09 -11.39
N LYS A 162 7.19 27.35 -11.66
CA LYS A 162 6.45 27.52 -12.91
C LYS A 162 5.79 28.91 -13.01
N ALA A 163 5.36 29.49 -11.90
CA ALA A 163 4.83 30.86 -11.90
C ALA A 163 5.90 31.91 -12.26
N VAL A 164 7.15 31.69 -11.86
CA VAL A 164 8.29 32.53 -12.28
C VAL A 164 8.56 32.36 -13.77
N GLU A 165 8.59 31.11 -14.26
CA GLU A 165 8.79 30.81 -15.69
C GLU A 165 7.69 31.41 -16.59
N ASP A 166 6.46 31.44 -16.10
CA ASP A 166 5.30 32.03 -16.79
C ASP A 166 5.21 33.56 -16.59
N GLY A 167 6.17 34.19 -15.90
CA GLY A 167 6.25 35.63 -15.71
C GLY A 167 5.22 36.22 -14.73
N LEU A 168 4.53 35.40 -13.94
CA LEU A 168 3.49 35.83 -13.00
C LEU A 168 4.08 36.46 -11.72
N ILE A 169 5.26 36.00 -11.32
CA ILE A 169 6.00 36.50 -10.17
C ILE A 169 7.49 36.60 -10.50
N ARG A 170 8.17 37.57 -9.91
CA ARG A 170 9.60 37.84 -10.21
C ARG A 170 10.55 36.80 -9.60
N MET A 171 10.21 36.25 -8.44
CA MET A 171 11.06 35.31 -7.69
C MET A 171 10.21 34.24 -7.02
N ASN A 172 10.81 33.08 -6.77
CA ASN A 172 10.13 31.96 -6.12
C ASN A 172 10.22 32.10 -4.59
N PRO A 173 9.12 32.42 -3.88
CA PRO A 173 9.16 32.67 -2.44
C PRO A 173 9.45 31.40 -1.62
N ALA A 174 9.41 30.21 -2.22
CA ALA A 174 9.79 28.98 -1.53
C ALA A 174 11.32 28.81 -1.42
N VAL A 175 12.12 29.57 -2.18
CA VAL A 175 13.58 29.50 -2.07
C VAL A 175 14.01 30.09 -0.72
N GLY A 176 14.90 29.39 -0.01
CA GLY A 176 15.40 29.83 1.30
C GLY A 176 14.55 29.44 2.50
N CYS A 177 13.37 28.82 2.32
CA CYS A 177 12.60 28.31 3.46
C CYS A 177 13.38 27.24 4.26
N LYS A 178 13.36 27.34 5.59
CA LYS A 178 13.97 26.36 6.49
C LYS A 178 13.04 25.16 6.66
N LEU A 179 13.55 23.97 6.35
CA LEU A 179 12.81 22.72 6.39
C LEU A 179 13.24 21.83 7.55
N PRO A 180 12.34 20.99 8.07
CA PRO A 180 12.71 19.95 9.01
C PRO A 180 13.85 19.05 8.48
N PRO A 181 14.73 18.56 9.37
CA PRO A 181 15.85 17.73 8.97
C PRO A 181 15.37 16.43 8.32
N LYS A 182 16.17 15.90 7.40
CA LYS A 182 15.91 14.57 6.85
C LYS A 182 16.34 13.53 7.89
N LYS A 183 15.36 12.91 8.57
CA LYS A 183 15.63 11.75 9.42
C LYS A 183 15.65 10.48 8.56
N ALA A 184 16.81 9.84 8.45
CA ALA A 184 16.88 8.48 7.94
C ALA A 184 16.22 7.55 8.98
N ARG A 185 15.52 6.51 8.50
CA ARG A 185 15.08 5.42 9.37
C ARG A 185 16.08 4.29 9.20
N GLU A 186 16.54 3.75 10.33
CA GLU A 186 17.43 2.61 10.32
C GLU A 186 16.76 1.40 9.66
N MET A 187 17.56 0.66 8.92
CA MET A 187 17.19 -0.59 8.29
C MET A 187 17.16 -1.68 9.35
N GLN A 188 16.14 -2.54 9.29
CA GLN A 188 16.02 -3.68 10.20
C GLN A 188 16.09 -4.95 9.38
N VAL A 189 16.92 -5.90 9.79
CA VAL A 189 17.16 -7.17 9.08
C VAL A 189 16.89 -8.32 10.03
N LEU A 190 16.06 -9.29 9.65
CA LEU A 190 15.78 -10.46 10.51
C LEU A 190 17.05 -11.29 10.71
N THR A 191 17.27 -11.78 11.94
CA THR A 191 18.33 -12.77 12.18
C THR A 191 17.94 -14.13 11.60
N ARG A 192 18.89 -15.07 11.55
CA ARG A 192 18.63 -16.44 11.09
C ARG A 192 17.52 -17.13 11.90
N GLU A 193 17.54 -16.94 13.21
CA GLU A 193 16.58 -17.51 14.15
C GLU A 193 15.20 -16.87 13.99
N GLU A 194 15.15 -15.54 13.79
CA GLU A 194 13.90 -14.83 13.49
C GLU A 194 13.32 -15.28 12.14
N MET A 195 14.14 -15.44 11.11
CA MET A 195 13.70 -15.95 9.81
C MET A 195 13.09 -17.34 9.91
N GLN A 196 13.71 -18.25 10.68
CA GLN A 196 13.17 -19.59 10.91
C GLN A 196 11.79 -19.56 11.57
N ARG A 197 11.62 -18.82 12.67
CA ARG A 197 10.31 -18.66 13.33
C ARG A 197 9.29 -18.01 12.40
N PHE A 198 9.70 -16.97 11.68
CA PHE A 198 8.86 -16.26 10.73
C PHE A 198 8.33 -17.17 9.62
N ILE A 199 9.16 -18.01 9.03
CA ILE A 199 8.75 -18.96 7.98
C ILE A 199 7.81 -20.04 8.53
N VAL A 200 8.09 -20.58 9.72
CA VAL A 200 7.20 -21.55 10.38
C VAL A 200 5.83 -20.92 10.64
N GLN A 201 5.79 -19.69 11.15
CA GLN A 201 4.53 -18.98 11.37
C GLN A 201 3.83 -18.58 10.07
N ALA A 202 4.58 -18.18 9.03
CA ALA A 202 4.04 -17.87 7.71
C ALA A 202 3.29 -19.05 7.10
N LYS A 203 3.79 -20.28 7.32
CA LYS A 203 3.13 -21.52 6.93
C LYS A 203 1.81 -21.72 7.65
N ALA A 204 1.77 -21.54 8.97
CA ALA A 204 0.52 -21.62 9.73
C ALA A 204 -0.49 -20.52 9.35
N ASP A 205 -0.01 -19.34 8.96
CA ASP A 205 -0.85 -18.23 8.52
C ASP A 205 -1.36 -18.37 7.07
N GLY A 206 -0.86 -19.33 6.28
CA GLY A 206 -1.19 -19.51 4.87
C GLY A 206 -0.51 -18.52 3.91
N TYR A 207 0.67 -18.02 4.28
CA TYR A 207 1.48 -17.06 3.50
C TYR A 207 2.91 -17.56 3.22
N PHE A 208 3.17 -18.87 3.39
CA PHE A 208 4.50 -19.45 3.22
C PHE A 208 5.11 -19.14 1.86
N GLU A 209 4.39 -19.45 0.77
CA GLU A 209 4.88 -19.31 -0.60
C GLU A 209 5.15 -17.85 -0.98
N LEU A 210 4.36 -16.93 -0.42
CA LEU A 210 4.55 -15.49 -0.63
C LEU A 210 5.83 -14.99 0.03
N PHE A 211 6.03 -15.36 1.30
CA PHE A 211 7.15 -14.86 2.08
C PHE A 211 8.46 -15.58 1.77
N ILE A 212 8.44 -16.88 1.46
CA ILE A 212 9.64 -17.60 1.03
C ILE A 212 10.13 -17.08 -0.32
N LEU A 213 9.22 -16.76 -1.25
CA LEU A 213 9.59 -16.16 -2.53
C LEU A 213 10.23 -14.79 -2.31
N GLU A 214 9.65 -13.94 -1.46
CA GLU A 214 10.23 -12.65 -1.09
C GLU A 214 11.65 -12.83 -0.53
N LEU A 215 11.81 -13.70 0.47
CA LEU A 215 13.10 -13.91 1.13
C LEU A 215 14.15 -14.59 0.24
N SER A 216 13.74 -15.13 -0.91
CA SER A 216 14.64 -15.73 -1.90
C SER A 216 14.98 -14.82 -3.08
N THR A 217 14.28 -13.69 -3.25
CA THR A 217 14.37 -12.84 -4.45
C THR A 217 14.44 -11.34 -4.17
N GLY A 218 14.06 -10.90 -2.97
CA GLY A 218 14.01 -9.50 -2.58
C GLY A 218 13.01 -8.65 -3.38
N LEU A 219 11.93 -9.23 -3.91
CA LEU A 219 10.95 -8.50 -4.72
C LEU A 219 10.24 -7.38 -3.94
N ARG A 220 9.90 -6.29 -4.62
CA ARG A 220 9.08 -5.23 -4.02
C ARG A 220 7.67 -5.77 -3.77
N ARG A 221 7.00 -5.31 -2.71
CA ARG A 221 5.60 -5.70 -2.38
C ARG A 221 4.64 -5.64 -3.57
N GLY A 222 4.77 -4.57 -4.38
CA GLY A 222 3.93 -4.39 -5.57
C GLY A 222 4.27 -5.38 -6.68
N GLU A 223 5.53 -5.77 -6.84
CA GLU A 223 5.99 -6.78 -7.80
C GLU A 223 5.41 -8.16 -7.40
N ILE A 224 5.55 -8.56 -6.13
CA ILE A 224 4.97 -9.82 -5.61
C ILE A 224 3.46 -9.86 -5.79
N ALA A 225 2.75 -8.82 -5.37
CA ALA A 225 1.31 -8.72 -5.57
C ALA A 225 0.92 -8.71 -7.06
N GLY A 226 1.86 -8.35 -7.93
CA GLY A 226 1.69 -8.34 -9.36
C GLY A 226 1.84 -9.72 -10.00
N LEU A 227 2.53 -10.70 -9.43
CA LEU A 227 2.90 -11.94 -10.14
C LEU A 227 1.71 -12.77 -10.65
N GLN A 228 1.86 -13.30 -11.86
CA GLN A 228 0.97 -14.26 -12.51
C GLN A 228 1.73 -15.56 -12.81
N TRP A 229 1.01 -16.67 -13.00
CA TRP A 229 1.64 -17.95 -13.29
C TRP A 229 2.37 -17.98 -14.64
N GLY A 230 1.94 -17.16 -15.61
CA GLY A 230 2.64 -17.01 -16.89
C GLY A 230 3.96 -16.24 -16.79
N ASP A 231 4.27 -15.63 -15.64
CA ASP A 231 5.57 -14.98 -15.43
C ASP A 231 6.66 -15.98 -14.99
N LEU A 232 6.30 -17.22 -14.61
CA LEU A 232 7.24 -18.24 -14.15
C LEU A 232 7.31 -19.39 -15.13
N ASP A 233 8.48 -19.61 -15.71
CA ASP A 233 8.80 -20.84 -16.40
C ASP A 233 9.20 -21.92 -15.37
N MET A 234 8.38 -22.97 -15.29
CA MET A 234 8.58 -24.07 -14.33
C MET A 234 9.71 -25.03 -14.74
N GLN A 235 10.13 -25.01 -16.00
CA GLN A 235 11.23 -25.86 -16.50
C GLN A 235 12.58 -25.22 -16.23
N THR A 236 12.71 -23.94 -16.59
CA THR A 236 13.98 -23.19 -16.45
C THR A 236 14.12 -22.53 -15.07
N GLY A 237 13.01 -22.30 -14.36
CA GLY A 237 12.99 -21.55 -13.11
C GLY A 237 13.06 -20.02 -13.32
N GLU A 238 12.94 -19.54 -14.56
CA GLU A 238 12.96 -18.12 -14.87
C GLU A 238 11.68 -17.42 -14.42
N LEU A 239 11.82 -16.43 -13.55
CA LEU A 239 10.73 -15.56 -13.09
C LEU A 239 10.87 -14.15 -13.71
N HIS A 240 9.94 -13.81 -14.60
CA HIS A 240 9.88 -12.53 -15.30
C HIS A 240 9.12 -11.47 -14.50
N ILE A 241 9.83 -10.46 -13.99
CA ILE A 241 9.25 -9.36 -13.24
C ILE A 241 8.90 -8.22 -14.20
N SER A 242 7.67 -8.21 -14.72
CA SER A 242 7.24 -7.25 -15.74
C SER A 242 6.13 -6.29 -15.29
N ARG A 243 5.54 -6.53 -14.10
CA ARG A 243 4.33 -5.84 -13.61
C ARG A 243 4.40 -5.56 -12.12
N GLN A 244 3.59 -4.61 -11.67
CA GLN A 244 3.39 -4.31 -10.25
C GLN A 244 1.92 -3.95 -9.96
N ALA A 245 1.43 -4.37 -8.80
CA ALA A 245 0.16 -3.98 -8.23
C ALA A 245 0.34 -2.85 -7.20
N THR A 246 -0.29 -1.72 -7.46
CA THR A 246 -0.30 -0.54 -6.56
C THR A 246 -1.73 -0.25 -6.09
N THR A 247 -1.89 0.49 -5.00
CA THR A 247 -3.21 0.90 -4.52
C THR A 247 -3.40 2.40 -4.74
N VAL A 248 -4.49 2.77 -5.42
CA VAL A 248 -4.89 4.15 -5.69
C VAL A 248 -6.37 4.29 -5.32
N HIS A 249 -6.69 5.20 -4.40
CA HIS A 249 -8.04 5.38 -3.85
C HIS A 249 -8.74 4.07 -3.44
N GLY A 250 -7.99 3.16 -2.79
CA GLY A 250 -8.51 1.86 -2.32
C GLY A 250 -8.71 0.81 -3.42
N ARG A 251 -8.38 1.11 -4.68
CA ARG A 251 -8.44 0.18 -5.81
C ARG A 251 -7.05 -0.28 -6.21
N ILE A 252 -6.96 -1.52 -6.68
CA ILE A 252 -5.71 -2.06 -7.21
C ILE A 252 -5.54 -1.52 -8.63
N ASN A 253 -4.37 -0.93 -8.89
CA ASN A 253 -3.93 -0.49 -10.20
C ASN A 253 -2.71 -1.32 -10.62
N ILE A 254 -2.87 -2.09 -11.70
CA ILE A 254 -1.79 -2.83 -12.33
C ILE A 254 -1.07 -1.91 -13.29
N SER A 255 0.26 -1.88 -13.19
CA SER A 255 1.09 -1.08 -14.09
C SER A 255 2.40 -1.79 -14.37
N THR A 256 3.04 -1.44 -15.47
CA THR A 256 4.44 -1.79 -15.69
C THR A 256 5.33 -1.03 -14.68
N PRO A 257 6.48 -1.59 -14.28
CA PRO A 257 7.43 -0.91 -13.41
C PRO A 257 7.86 0.47 -13.94
N LYS A 258 8.41 1.32 -13.05
CA LYS A 258 8.76 2.71 -13.41
C LYS A 258 9.98 2.80 -14.32
N THR A 259 10.95 1.92 -14.15
CA THR A 259 12.21 1.96 -14.88
C THR A 259 12.42 0.69 -15.69
N LYS A 260 13.17 0.79 -16.79
CA LYS A 260 13.59 -0.38 -17.58
C LYS A 260 14.30 -1.41 -16.70
N SER A 261 15.18 -0.97 -15.79
CA SER A 261 15.88 -1.84 -14.83
C SER A 261 14.99 -2.60 -13.84
N SER A 262 13.74 -2.16 -13.67
CA SER A 262 12.79 -2.89 -12.83
C SER A 262 12.15 -4.07 -13.58
N ILE A 263 12.20 -4.06 -14.92
CA ILE A 263 11.83 -5.19 -15.77
C ILE A 263 13.05 -6.12 -15.87
N ARG A 264 12.94 -7.32 -15.31
CA ARG A 264 14.07 -8.23 -15.15
C ARG A 264 13.62 -9.67 -15.02
N THR A 265 14.52 -10.59 -15.32
CA THR A 265 14.35 -12.02 -15.06
C THR A 265 15.20 -12.40 -13.85
N ILE A 266 14.65 -13.23 -12.96
CA ILE A 266 15.36 -13.80 -11.81
C ILE A 266 15.28 -15.32 -11.94
N ILE A 267 16.40 -16.01 -11.79
CA ILE A 267 16.44 -17.48 -11.76
C ILE A 267 16.12 -17.93 -10.34
N LEU A 268 15.04 -18.71 -10.19
CA LEU A 268 14.65 -19.26 -8.89
C LEU A 268 15.42 -20.55 -8.59
N PRO A 269 15.83 -20.77 -7.33
CA PRO A 269 16.38 -22.06 -6.92
C PRO A 269 15.38 -23.21 -7.18
N PRO A 270 15.83 -24.42 -7.57
CA PRO A 270 14.94 -25.53 -7.90
C PRO A 270 13.94 -25.87 -6.79
N ASP A 271 14.34 -25.75 -5.53
CA ASP A 271 13.44 -26.04 -4.40
C ASP A 271 12.32 -25.00 -4.25
N ILE A 272 12.57 -23.74 -4.61
CA ILE A 272 11.51 -22.71 -4.66
C ILE A 272 10.54 -23.01 -5.80
N VAL A 273 11.04 -23.45 -6.96
CA VAL A 273 10.19 -23.86 -8.08
C VAL A 273 9.30 -25.03 -7.69
N LYS A 274 9.83 -26.06 -7.02
CA LYS A 274 9.05 -27.19 -6.50
C LYS A 274 7.96 -26.73 -5.52
N ILE A 275 8.28 -25.84 -4.58
CA ILE A 275 7.32 -25.27 -3.64
C ILE A 275 6.17 -24.55 -4.39
N LEU A 276 6.52 -23.74 -5.39
CA LEU A 276 5.54 -23.00 -6.19
C LEU A 276 4.70 -23.92 -7.10
N ALA A 277 5.27 -25.02 -7.59
CA ALA A 277 4.55 -26.02 -8.37
C ALA A 277 3.46 -26.72 -7.53
N GLU A 278 3.79 -27.14 -6.29
CA GLU A 278 2.79 -27.70 -5.37
C GLU A 278 1.73 -26.67 -4.94
N TYR A 279 2.12 -25.41 -4.82
CA TYR A 279 1.20 -24.32 -4.54
C TYR A 279 0.25 -24.05 -5.70
N LYS A 280 0.73 -24.10 -6.95
CA LYS A 280 -0.08 -23.90 -8.16
C LYS A 280 -1.26 -24.88 -8.24
N LYS A 281 -1.06 -26.13 -7.80
CA LYS A 281 -2.14 -27.14 -7.72
C LYS A 281 -3.30 -26.74 -6.80
N LYS A 282 -3.03 -25.88 -5.79
CA LYS A 282 -4.01 -25.41 -4.81
C LYS A 282 -4.67 -24.08 -5.19
N VAL A 283 -4.18 -23.40 -6.23
CA VAL A 283 -4.59 -22.05 -6.59
C VAL A 283 -5.30 -22.05 -7.94
N ASN A 284 -6.62 -21.85 -7.90
CA ASN A 284 -7.42 -21.64 -9.11
C ASN A 284 -7.49 -20.15 -9.46
N SER A 285 -6.42 -19.59 -10.04
CA SER A 285 -6.35 -18.20 -10.49
C SER A 285 -5.17 -18.01 -11.44
N ARG A 286 -5.23 -17.04 -12.36
CA ARG A 286 -4.03 -16.63 -13.12
C ARG A 286 -2.98 -15.93 -12.25
N TRP A 287 -3.40 -15.31 -11.14
CA TRP A 287 -2.51 -14.61 -10.22
C TRP A 287 -1.85 -15.62 -9.30
N MET A 288 -0.53 -15.48 -9.09
CA MET A 288 0.22 -16.36 -8.20
C MET A 288 -0.29 -16.21 -6.76
N PHE A 289 -0.56 -14.97 -6.33
CA PHE A 289 -1.14 -14.68 -5.01
C PHE A 289 -2.50 -13.98 -5.19
N PRO A 290 -3.60 -14.72 -5.33
CA PRO A 290 -4.92 -14.13 -5.60
C PRO A 290 -5.56 -13.50 -4.36
N SER A 291 -6.55 -12.64 -4.57
CA SER A 291 -7.43 -12.10 -3.54
C SER A 291 -8.33 -13.20 -2.98
N PRO A 292 -8.51 -13.30 -1.64
CA PRO A 292 -9.42 -14.27 -1.05
C PRO A 292 -10.90 -13.86 -1.14
N ILE A 293 -11.19 -12.64 -1.59
CA ILE A 293 -12.55 -12.05 -1.60
C ILE A 293 -13.04 -11.77 -3.02
N LYS A 294 -12.12 -11.45 -3.94
CA LYS A 294 -12.46 -11.02 -5.29
C LYS A 294 -11.94 -12.05 -6.27
N GLU A 295 -12.82 -12.55 -7.11
CA GLU A 295 -12.47 -13.41 -8.23
C GLU A 295 -11.54 -12.66 -9.20
N ASP A 296 -10.61 -13.41 -9.80
CA ASP A 296 -9.58 -12.93 -10.74
C ASP A 296 -8.85 -11.62 -10.37
N ALA A 297 -8.65 -11.37 -9.08
CA ALA A 297 -7.91 -10.22 -8.60
C ALA A 297 -6.64 -10.64 -7.86
N PRO A 298 -5.54 -9.88 -7.96
CA PRO A 298 -4.39 -10.13 -7.11
C PRO A 298 -4.69 -9.79 -5.66
N ARG A 299 -3.88 -10.33 -4.76
CA ARG A 299 -3.94 -9.97 -3.35
C ARG A 299 -3.62 -8.49 -3.16
N HIS A 300 -4.48 -7.80 -2.41
CA HIS A 300 -4.32 -6.38 -2.17
C HIS A 300 -2.98 -6.08 -1.45
N PRO A 301 -2.16 -5.12 -1.90
CA PRO A 301 -0.86 -4.83 -1.28
C PRO A 301 -0.94 -4.51 0.22
N THR A 302 -1.99 -3.81 0.66
CA THR A 302 -2.26 -3.58 2.09
C THR A 302 -2.55 -4.86 2.87
N ALA A 303 -3.20 -5.87 2.25
CA ALA A 303 -3.45 -7.15 2.89
C ALA A 303 -2.15 -7.92 3.14
N ILE A 304 -1.23 -7.90 2.16
CA ILE A 304 0.12 -8.47 2.32
C ILE A 304 0.88 -7.78 3.47
N ARG A 305 0.84 -6.44 3.54
CA ARG A 305 1.46 -5.70 4.65
C ARG A 305 0.86 -6.09 6.01
N LYS A 306 -0.47 -6.22 6.10
CA LYS A 306 -1.14 -6.63 7.34
C LYS A 306 -0.81 -8.07 7.72
N ALA A 307 -0.73 -8.96 6.73
CA ALA A 307 -0.31 -10.35 6.94
C ALA A 307 1.11 -10.40 7.52
N LEU A 308 2.06 -9.66 6.94
CA LEU A 308 3.43 -9.59 7.46
C LEU A 308 3.46 -9.18 8.93
N GLN A 309 2.78 -8.10 9.30
CA GLN A 309 2.78 -7.59 10.68
C GLN A 309 2.22 -8.62 11.67
N ARG A 310 1.11 -9.27 11.31
CA ARG A 310 0.52 -10.34 12.11
C ARG A 310 1.45 -11.55 12.24
N THR A 311 2.09 -11.94 11.14
CA THR A 311 3.00 -13.09 11.13
C THR A 311 4.25 -12.80 11.97
N LEU A 312 4.83 -11.59 11.90
CA LEU A 312 5.97 -11.18 12.74
C LEU A 312 5.62 -11.17 14.23
N GLU A 313 4.46 -10.61 14.58
CA GLU A 313 3.97 -10.58 15.96
C GLU A 313 3.79 -12.00 16.51
N ARG A 314 3.16 -12.90 15.74
CA ARG A 314 2.95 -14.30 16.14
C ARG A 314 4.25 -15.10 16.20
N ALA A 315 5.21 -14.77 15.34
CA ALA A 315 6.54 -15.39 15.29
C ALA A 315 7.51 -14.84 16.35
N GLU A 316 7.08 -13.87 17.17
CA GLU A 316 7.91 -13.22 18.18
C GLU A 316 9.21 -12.69 17.57
N CYS A 317 9.05 -11.99 16.44
CA CYS A 317 10.12 -11.34 15.71
C CYS A 317 9.97 -9.83 15.82
N LYS A 318 11.07 -9.09 15.65
CA LYS A 318 11.00 -7.63 15.61
C LYS A 318 10.05 -7.13 14.51
N ASN A 319 9.41 -6.00 14.79
CA ASN A 319 8.47 -5.41 13.85
C ASN A 319 9.20 -4.70 12.70
N ILE A 320 9.21 -5.34 11.53
CA ILE A 320 9.83 -4.81 10.32
C ILE A 320 8.80 -4.46 9.22
N ARG A 321 9.17 -3.56 8.32
CA ARG A 321 8.37 -3.21 7.14
C ARG A 321 8.49 -4.30 6.08
N PHE A 322 7.59 -4.32 5.11
CA PHE A 322 7.73 -5.25 3.98
C PHE A 322 9.04 -5.04 3.20
N HIS A 323 9.50 -3.79 3.07
CA HIS A 323 10.76 -3.53 2.37
C HIS A 323 11.99 -3.98 3.16
N ASP A 324 11.86 -4.21 4.46
CA ASP A 324 12.93 -4.70 5.33
C ASP A 324 13.16 -6.21 5.14
N LEU A 325 12.19 -6.95 4.61
CA LEU A 325 12.40 -8.33 4.19
C LEU A 325 13.36 -8.40 2.98
N ARG A 326 13.20 -7.51 2.00
CA ARG A 326 14.16 -7.34 0.90
C ARG A 326 15.55 -6.93 1.40
N HIS A 327 15.61 -6.12 2.44
CA HIS A 327 16.89 -5.84 3.11
C HIS A 327 17.48 -7.09 3.76
N THR A 328 16.64 -7.93 4.37
CA THR A 328 17.05 -9.24 4.89
C THR A 328 17.62 -10.13 3.79
N PHE A 329 16.91 -10.30 2.67
CA PHE A 329 17.42 -11.05 1.50
C PHE A 329 18.79 -10.53 1.05
N ALA A 330 18.93 -9.22 0.88
CA ALA A 330 20.16 -8.61 0.39
C ALA A 330 21.34 -8.78 1.37
N THR A 331 21.13 -8.49 2.66
CA THR A 331 22.17 -8.66 3.69
C THR A 331 22.58 -10.13 3.81
N THR A 332 21.63 -11.07 3.79
CA THR A 332 21.92 -12.51 3.82
C THR A 332 22.65 -12.95 2.55
N SER A 333 22.28 -12.43 1.38
CA SER A 333 22.95 -12.76 0.11
C SER A 333 24.39 -12.28 0.08
N LEU A 334 24.66 -11.04 0.53
CA LEU A 334 26.02 -10.51 0.64
C LEU A 334 26.85 -11.29 1.67
N ALA A 335 26.26 -11.64 2.82
CA ALA A 335 26.92 -12.46 3.83
C ALA A 335 27.30 -13.86 3.31
N ASN A 336 26.50 -14.42 2.40
CA ASN A 336 26.80 -15.68 1.70
C ASN A 336 27.72 -15.49 0.47
N GLY A 337 28.21 -14.27 0.22
CA GLY A 337 29.21 -13.99 -0.81
C GLY A 337 28.68 -13.69 -2.20
N MET A 338 27.38 -13.37 -2.35
CA MET A 338 26.86 -12.83 -3.61
C MET A 338 27.54 -11.49 -3.92
N ASP A 339 27.96 -11.29 -5.16
CA ASP A 339 28.54 -10.00 -5.56
C ASP A 339 27.46 -8.90 -5.65
N VAL A 340 27.88 -7.66 -5.42
CA VAL A 340 26.98 -6.50 -5.35
C VAL A 340 26.26 -6.24 -6.67
N LYS A 341 26.88 -6.56 -7.82
CA LYS A 341 26.32 -6.31 -9.15
C LYS A 341 25.19 -7.31 -9.43
N THR A 342 25.42 -8.59 -9.15
CA THR A 342 24.39 -9.63 -9.24
C THR A 342 23.23 -9.33 -8.29
N LEU A 343 23.52 -8.98 -7.04
CA LEU A 343 22.49 -8.59 -6.09
C LEU A 343 21.68 -7.39 -6.60
N SER A 344 22.35 -6.34 -7.10
CA SER A 344 21.70 -5.15 -7.66
C SER A 344 20.78 -5.47 -8.83
N ALA A 345 21.20 -6.39 -9.71
CA ALA A 345 20.41 -6.90 -10.82
C ALA A 345 19.16 -7.66 -10.33
N ILE A 346 19.32 -8.61 -9.39
CA ILE A 346 18.21 -9.41 -8.84
C ILE A 346 17.17 -8.52 -8.15
N ILE A 347 17.61 -7.58 -7.32
CA ILE A 347 16.68 -6.70 -6.62
C ILE A 347 16.12 -5.61 -7.56
N GLY A 348 16.80 -5.30 -8.67
CA GLY A 348 16.37 -4.31 -9.65
C GLY A 348 16.57 -2.87 -9.15
N HIS A 349 17.78 -2.56 -8.66
CA HIS A 349 18.20 -1.17 -8.44
C HIS A 349 18.67 -0.53 -9.75
N ILE A 350 18.47 0.79 -9.89
CA ILE A 350 18.89 1.53 -11.10
C ILE A 350 20.41 1.68 -11.13
N SER A 351 21.03 1.82 -9.96
CA SER A 351 22.48 1.91 -9.79
C SER A 351 22.93 0.92 -8.72
N SER A 352 24.07 0.26 -8.93
CA SER A 352 24.77 -0.55 -7.92
C SER A 352 25.20 0.29 -6.72
N GLU A 353 25.45 1.58 -6.90
CA GLU A 353 25.74 2.54 -5.83
C GLU A 353 24.58 2.63 -4.83
N THR A 354 23.34 2.51 -5.29
CA THR A 354 22.18 2.43 -4.38
C THR A 354 22.24 1.18 -3.50
N THR A 355 22.67 0.05 -4.06
CA THR A 355 22.89 -1.18 -3.30
C THR A 355 24.04 -0.97 -2.31
N LEU A 356 25.18 -0.43 -2.76
CA LEU A 356 26.34 -0.19 -1.92
C LEU A 356 25.98 0.74 -0.75
N ASN A 357 25.40 1.91 -1.02
CA ASN A 357 24.99 2.91 -0.02
C ASN A 357 23.95 2.38 0.99
N ILE A 358 23.18 1.34 0.64
CA ILE A 358 22.19 0.72 1.54
C ILE A 358 22.83 -0.38 2.40
N TYR A 359 23.82 -1.10 1.86
CA TYR A 359 24.42 -2.28 2.49
C TYR A 359 25.92 -2.11 2.82
N THR A 360 26.40 -0.86 2.95
CA THR A 360 27.80 -0.53 3.28
C THR A 360 28.26 -1.03 4.65
N HIS A 361 27.34 -1.40 5.54
CA HIS A 361 27.69 -1.91 6.84
C HIS A 361 28.24 -3.34 6.72
N ILE A 362 29.56 -3.43 6.70
CA ILE A 362 30.28 -4.69 6.85
C ILE A 362 29.87 -5.28 8.21
N THR A 363 29.35 -6.51 8.21
CA THR A 363 29.10 -7.26 9.44
C THR A 363 30.35 -8.06 9.81
N ASP A 364 30.57 -8.34 11.10
CA ASP A 364 31.67 -9.19 11.56
C ASP A 364 31.68 -10.56 10.85
N ASN A 365 30.50 -11.08 10.54
CA ASN A 365 30.34 -12.31 9.76
C ASN A 365 30.83 -12.17 8.32
N MET A 366 30.64 -11.02 7.67
CA MET A 366 31.18 -10.75 6.33
C MET A 366 32.70 -10.66 6.37
N GLN A 367 33.29 -10.05 7.42
CA GLN A 367 34.75 -10.03 7.59
C GLN A 367 35.31 -11.43 7.81
N ARG A 368 34.69 -12.23 8.70
CA ARG A 368 35.09 -13.62 8.95
C ARG A 368 34.94 -14.50 7.71
N SER A 369 33.85 -14.37 6.96
CA SER A 369 33.66 -15.13 5.72
C SER A 369 34.68 -14.72 4.65
N ALA A 370 34.99 -13.43 4.52
CA ALA A 370 36.04 -12.95 3.63
C ALA A 370 37.42 -13.48 4.04
N ALA A 371 37.74 -13.46 5.33
CA ALA A 371 38.98 -14.03 5.87
C ALA A 371 39.10 -15.53 5.58
N ASN A 372 38.04 -16.31 5.84
CA ASN A 372 38.01 -17.75 5.54
C ASN A 372 38.13 -18.03 4.04
N LYS A 373 37.58 -17.17 3.16
CA LYS A 373 37.73 -17.30 1.71
C LYS A 373 39.14 -16.97 1.24
N ILE A 374 39.80 -16.00 1.88
CA ILE A 374 41.21 -15.69 1.65
C ILE A 374 42.07 -16.90 2.04
N GLU A 375 41.82 -17.48 3.22
CA GLU A 375 42.49 -18.70 3.70
C GLU A 375 42.29 -19.88 2.74
N GLN A 376 41.06 -20.11 2.26
CA GLN A 376 40.76 -21.15 1.27
C GLN A 376 41.39 -20.88 -0.11
N GLY A 377 41.51 -19.61 -0.50
CA GLY A 377 42.07 -19.17 -1.77
C GLY A 377 43.59 -19.31 -1.87
N PHE A 378 44.30 -19.42 -0.73
CA PHE A 378 45.74 -19.68 -0.71
C PHE A 378 46.11 -21.12 -1.07
N GLY A 379 45.13 -22.01 -1.19
CA GLY A 379 45.37 -23.41 -1.53
C GLY A 379 46.05 -24.14 -0.37
N ARG A 380 45.58 -25.36 -0.10
CA ARG A 380 46.39 -26.36 0.57
C ARG A 380 47.57 -26.70 -0.33
N ASN A 381 48.67 -25.96 -0.22
CA ASN A 381 49.99 -26.52 -0.48
C ASN A 381 50.53 -27.01 0.86
N GLU A 382 50.76 -28.30 0.95
CA GLU A 382 51.36 -28.95 2.11
C GLU A 382 52.72 -28.32 2.42
N GLY A 383 52.95 -27.99 3.69
CA GLY A 383 54.25 -27.53 4.17
C GLY A 383 54.17 -26.54 5.32
N SER A 384 53.88 -27.06 6.52
CA SER A 384 54.28 -26.50 7.83
C SER A 384 54.09 -25.00 8.07
N LEU A 385 53.02 -24.66 8.80
CA LEU A 385 53.16 -23.80 9.98
C LEU A 385 52.37 -24.45 11.11
N SER A 386 53.13 -25.06 12.00
CA SER A 386 52.75 -25.78 13.20
C SER A 386 51.98 -24.92 14.21
N GLU A 387 51.02 -25.57 14.86
CA GLU A 387 50.63 -25.39 16.26
C GLU A 387 50.24 -23.97 16.69
N VAL A 388 48.97 -23.64 16.48
CA VAL A 388 48.24 -22.89 17.51
C VAL A 388 47.22 -23.86 18.10
N GLU A 389 47.41 -24.14 19.37
CA GLU A 389 46.62 -25.02 20.22
C GLU A 389 45.13 -24.95 19.87
N GLN A 390 44.56 -26.12 19.56
CA GLN A 390 43.14 -26.33 19.74
C GLN A 390 42.85 -26.12 21.22
N THR A 391 42.50 -24.89 21.61
CA THR A 391 41.74 -24.71 22.84
C THR A 391 40.51 -25.62 22.68
N PRO A 392 40.22 -26.53 23.62
CA PRO A 392 39.05 -27.38 23.52
C PRO A 392 37.88 -26.46 23.27
N GLY A 393 37.27 -26.57 22.09
CA GLY A 393 36.08 -25.83 21.77
C GLY A 393 35.16 -26.07 22.94
N GLN A 394 34.84 -25.00 23.67
CA GLN A 394 33.76 -25.09 24.63
C GLN A 394 32.63 -25.70 23.82
N ASP A 395 32.20 -26.90 24.23
CA ASP A 395 30.86 -27.37 23.97
C ASP A 395 29.94 -26.28 24.51
N VAL A 396 29.74 -25.24 23.70
CA VAL A 396 28.53 -24.46 23.74
C VAL A 396 27.51 -25.48 23.31
N LYS A 397 27.04 -26.26 24.29
CA LYS A 397 25.70 -26.81 24.31
C LYS A 397 24.83 -25.63 23.94
N THR A 398 24.62 -25.44 22.65
CA THR A 398 23.64 -24.49 22.14
C THR A 398 22.39 -25.02 22.81
N PRO A 399 21.80 -24.30 23.78
CA PRO A 399 20.63 -24.82 24.44
C PRO A 399 19.67 -25.10 23.31
N GLN A 400 19.23 -26.37 23.18
CA GLN A 400 18.22 -26.76 22.22
C GLN A 400 16.98 -25.97 22.60
N LYS A 401 16.90 -24.73 22.10
CA LYS A 401 15.77 -23.84 22.32
C LYS A 401 14.58 -24.61 21.78
N ALA A 402 13.55 -24.72 22.63
CA ALA A 402 12.31 -25.40 22.30
C ALA A 402 11.88 -25.04 20.88
N LYS A 403 11.54 -26.06 20.09
CA LYS A 403 11.07 -25.93 18.71
C LYS A 403 9.91 -24.93 18.71
N PHE A 404 10.08 -23.80 18.02
CA PHE A 404 9.03 -22.77 17.97
C PHE A 404 7.73 -23.38 17.45
N GLU A 405 6.67 -23.28 18.26
CA GLU A 405 5.34 -23.74 17.88
C GLU A 405 4.54 -22.57 17.29
N PRO A 406 4.04 -22.71 16.04
CA PRO A 406 3.31 -21.62 15.41
C PRO A 406 1.97 -21.38 16.11
N LYS A 407 1.67 -20.10 16.37
CA LYS A 407 0.36 -19.67 16.88
C LYS A 407 -0.67 -19.88 15.79
N GLN A 408 -1.61 -20.80 16.02
CA GLN A 408 -2.62 -21.14 15.03
C GLN A 408 -3.56 -19.94 14.76
N PRO A 409 -3.96 -19.70 13.50
CA PRO A 409 -5.02 -18.75 13.22
C PRO A 409 -6.29 -19.19 13.95
N LYS A 410 -7.00 -18.25 14.58
CA LYS A 410 -8.35 -18.49 15.10
C LYS A 410 -9.29 -18.79 13.91
N ILE A 411 -9.38 -20.05 13.48
CA ILE A 411 -10.29 -20.50 12.41
C ILE A 411 -11.70 -20.51 13.00
N ARG A 412 -12.56 -19.61 12.53
CA ARG A 412 -13.98 -19.63 12.85
C ARG A 412 -14.64 -20.69 11.98
N ARG A 413 -15.19 -21.77 12.55
CA ARG A 413 -16.12 -22.62 11.78
C ARG A 413 -17.48 -21.91 11.75
N PRO A 414 -18.17 -21.86 10.60
CA PRO A 414 -19.56 -21.41 10.56
C PRO A 414 -20.40 -22.26 11.54
N GLY A 415 -21.21 -21.62 12.38
CA GLY A 415 -22.07 -22.33 13.35
C GLY A 415 -21.43 -22.71 14.68
N THR A 416 -20.10 -22.60 14.84
CA THR A 416 -19.45 -22.71 16.15
C THR A 416 -19.10 -21.31 16.64
N GLY A 417 -19.55 -20.94 17.84
CA GLY A 417 -19.10 -19.70 18.49
C GLY A 417 -17.56 -19.65 18.60
N CYS A 418 -17.00 -18.47 18.89
CA CYS A 418 -15.56 -18.30 19.09
C CYS A 418 -15.24 -17.99 20.55
N ILE A 419 -14.20 -18.64 21.09
CA ILE A 419 -13.65 -18.31 22.40
C ILE A 419 -12.38 -17.47 22.22
N SER A 420 -12.29 -16.38 22.97
CA SER A 420 -11.13 -15.50 23.00
C SER A 420 -10.69 -15.27 24.43
N VAL A 421 -9.39 -15.38 24.68
CA VAL A 421 -8.78 -14.94 25.93
C VAL A 421 -8.76 -13.41 25.95
N ILE A 422 -9.37 -12.80 26.96
CA ILE A 422 -9.29 -11.35 27.21
C ILE A 422 -8.05 -11.06 28.06
N ASN A 423 -7.85 -11.85 29.13
CA ASN A 423 -6.66 -11.86 29.98
C ASN A 423 -6.52 -13.23 30.68
N ASP A 424 -5.51 -13.40 31.54
CA ASP A 424 -5.14 -14.68 32.17
C ASP A 424 -6.26 -15.35 33.00
N HIS A 425 -7.33 -14.62 33.34
CA HIS A 425 -8.44 -15.10 34.16
C HIS A 425 -9.82 -14.82 33.54
N LEU A 426 -9.90 -14.50 32.24
CA LEU A 426 -11.15 -14.14 31.59
C LEU A 426 -11.19 -14.57 30.12
N TYR A 427 -12.14 -15.44 29.82
CA TYR A 427 -12.45 -15.94 28.48
C TYR A 427 -13.78 -15.37 28.01
N GLU A 428 -13.85 -14.92 26.76
CA GLU A 428 -15.06 -14.47 26.07
C GLU A 428 -15.48 -15.51 25.03
N GLY A 429 -16.66 -16.09 25.18
CA GLY A 429 -17.33 -16.88 24.15
C GLY A 429 -18.31 -16.00 23.38
N ARG A 430 -18.19 -15.94 22.04
CA ARG A 430 -19.07 -15.14 21.19
C ARG A 430 -19.69 -15.97 20.09
N TYR A 431 -21.03 -15.96 20.01
CA TYR A 431 -21.78 -16.58 18.92
C TYR A 431 -22.48 -15.49 18.10
N SER A 432 -22.53 -15.64 16.77
CA SER A 432 -23.09 -14.60 15.88
C SER A 432 -23.87 -15.20 14.70
N PRO A 433 -25.02 -15.85 14.95
CA PRO A 433 -25.86 -16.44 13.91
C PRO A 433 -26.59 -15.37 13.08
N THR A 434 -27.19 -15.81 11.97
CA THR A 434 -28.10 -15.00 11.17
C THR A 434 -29.53 -15.31 11.63
N GLY A 435 -30.26 -14.27 12.05
CA GLY A 435 -31.63 -14.38 12.54
C GLY A 435 -32.65 -14.74 11.47
N ALA A 436 -33.91 -14.89 11.87
CA ALA A 436 -35.02 -15.16 10.95
C ALA A 436 -35.27 -14.00 9.97
N ASP A 437 -34.94 -12.77 10.38
CA ASP A 437 -35.04 -11.52 9.61
C ASP A 437 -33.87 -11.28 8.63
N GLY A 438 -32.91 -12.22 8.54
CA GLY A 438 -31.72 -12.10 7.70
C GLY A 438 -30.62 -11.19 8.27
N LYS A 439 -30.79 -10.60 9.46
CA LYS A 439 -29.74 -9.79 10.12
C LYS A 439 -28.86 -10.67 11.02
N ARG A 440 -27.62 -10.23 11.23
CA ARG A 440 -26.71 -10.90 12.19
C ARG A 440 -26.97 -10.40 13.60
N MET A 441 -27.20 -11.33 14.52
CA MET A 441 -27.32 -11.08 15.96
C MET A 441 -26.12 -11.70 16.66
N ALA A 442 -25.46 -10.97 17.56
CA ALA A 442 -24.30 -11.46 18.30
C ALA A 442 -24.61 -11.48 19.80
N ARG A 443 -24.29 -12.60 20.47
CA ARG A 443 -24.28 -12.71 21.93
C ARG A 443 -22.91 -13.16 22.43
N ASN A 444 -22.55 -12.64 23.58
CA ASN A 444 -21.29 -12.91 24.26
C ASN A 444 -21.56 -13.52 25.64
N ILE A 445 -20.66 -14.38 26.08
CA ILE A 445 -20.60 -14.96 27.43
C ILE A 445 -19.16 -14.86 27.95
N TYR A 446 -19.00 -14.90 29.27
CA TYR A 446 -17.69 -14.82 29.90
C TYR A 446 -17.51 -15.92 30.96
N ALA A 447 -16.29 -16.43 31.08
CA ALA A 447 -15.92 -17.47 32.04
C ALA A 447 -14.48 -17.31 32.53
N LYS A 448 -14.13 -17.90 33.67
CA LYS A 448 -12.79 -17.79 34.26
C LYS A 448 -11.83 -18.83 33.72
N THR A 449 -12.33 -20.00 33.34
CA THR A 449 -11.55 -21.05 32.68
C THR A 449 -12.02 -21.27 31.25
N ARG A 450 -11.19 -21.95 30.46
CA ARG A 450 -11.51 -22.28 29.08
C ARG A 450 -12.61 -23.33 28.99
N GLU A 451 -12.55 -24.38 29.82
CA GLU A 451 -13.57 -25.44 29.83
C GLU A 451 -14.95 -24.87 30.17
N GLU A 452 -15.03 -24.01 31.19
CA GLU A 452 -16.27 -23.33 31.59
C GLU A 452 -16.81 -22.42 30.46
N CYS A 453 -15.91 -21.79 29.69
CA CYS A 453 -16.30 -20.97 28.54
C CYS A 453 -16.85 -21.84 27.39
N GLU A 454 -16.28 -23.03 27.17
CA GLU A 454 -16.71 -23.98 26.13
C GLU A 454 -18.11 -24.53 26.43
N GLU A 455 -18.38 -24.92 27.68
CA GLU A 455 -19.70 -25.39 28.13
C GLU A 455 -20.78 -24.31 27.97
N LYS A 456 -20.54 -23.12 28.53
CA LYS A 456 -21.47 -21.99 28.43
C LYS A 456 -21.72 -21.60 26.97
N LEU A 457 -20.71 -21.71 26.10
CA LEU A 457 -20.85 -21.36 24.69
C LEU A 457 -21.71 -22.37 23.94
N ALA A 458 -21.60 -23.66 24.26
CA ALA A 458 -22.42 -24.71 23.68
C ALA A 458 -23.90 -24.55 24.06
N GLU A 459 -24.17 -24.20 25.32
CA GLU A 459 -25.53 -23.86 25.79
C GLU A 459 -26.11 -22.65 25.05
N LEU A 460 -25.32 -21.57 24.94
CA LEU A 460 -25.72 -20.35 24.22
C LEU A 460 -26.05 -20.63 22.75
N ILE A 461 -25.25 -21.46 22.07
CA ILE A 461 -25.49 -21.83 20.67
C ILE A 461 -26.82 -22.59 20.54
N THR A 462 -27.07 -23.53 21.45
CA THR A 462 -28.30 -24.34 21.45
C THR A 462 -29.53 -23.47 21.67
N GLN A 463 -29.48 -22.56 22.65
CA GLN A 463 -30.55 -21.61 22.95
C GLN A 463 -30.83 -20.67 21.76
N MET A 464 -29.79 -20.02 21.23
CA MET A 464 -29.96 -19.08 20.11
C MET A 464 -30.47 -19.78 18.83
N ASN A 465 -30.05 -21.01 18.56
CA ASN A 465 -30.55 -21.77 17.42
C ASN A 465 -32.03 -22.16 17.60
N ALA A 466 -32.43 -22.53 18.82
CA ALA A 466 -33.83 -22.83 19.14
C ALA A 466 -34.71 -21.57 19.03
N GLU A 467 -34.24 -20.41 19.52
CA GLU A 467 -34.92 -19.11 19.36
C GLU A 467 -35.14 -18.77 17.88
N ILE A 468 -34.09 -18.88 17.06
CA ILE A 468 -34.16 -18.59 15.61
C ILE A 468 -35.10 -19.57 14.89
N ALA A 469 -35.09 -20.86 15.27
CA ALA A 469 -35.99 -21.86 14.70
C ALA A 469 -37.46 -21.57 15.05
N ALA A 470 -37.74 -21.26 16.31
CA ALA A 470 -39.08 -20.90 16.76
C ALA A 470 -39.60 -19.61 16.10
N GLU A 471 -38.73 -18.62 15.90
CA GLU A 471 -39.08 -17.37 15.21
C GLU A 471 -39.36 -17.60 13.72
N LYS A 472 -38.59 -18.45 13.04
CA LYS A 472 -38.87 -18.88 11.66
C LYS A 472 -40.20 -19.59 11.52
N GLU A 473 -40.54 -20.49 12.45
CA GLU A 473 -41.82 -21.19 12.44
C GLU A 473 -43.00 -20.23 12.72
N ARG A 474 -42.85 -19.27 13.63
CA ARG A 474 -43.86 -18.21 13.84
C ARG A 474 -44.09 -17.38 12.59
N LEU A 475 -43.02 -16.99 11.89
CA LEU A 475 -43.11 -16.22 10.64
C LEU A 475 -43.74 -17.01 9.49
N LYS A 476 -43.53 -18.34 9.45
CA LYS A 476 -44.24 -19.22 8.50
C LYS A 476 -45.74 -19.31 8.81
N LEU A 477 -46.11 -19.41 10.10
CA LEU A 477 -47.51 -19.49 10.54
C LEU A 477 -48.26 -18.16 10.39
N SER A 478 -47.58 -17.01 10.43
CA SER A 478 -48.19 -15.68 10.27
C SER A 478 -48.41 -15.25 8.81
N GLY A 479 -48.17 -16.13 7.83
CA GLY A 479 -48.56 -15.90 6.44
C GLY A 479 -47.73 -14.89 5.63
N ASP A 480 -46.64 -14.35 6.18
CA ASP A 480 -45.75 -13.45 5.45
C ASP A 480 -44.74 -14.26 4.62
N THR A 481 -45.19 -14.69 3.45
CA THR A 481 -44.32 -15.24 2.40
C THR A 481 -43.43 -14.14 1.82
N TRP A 482 -42.28 -13.90 2.45
CA TRP A 482 -41.18 -13.18 1.82
C TRP A 482 -40.60 -14.03 0.68
N ARG A 483 -41.09 -13.80 -0.55
CA ARG A 483 -40.43 -14.24 -1.79
C ARG A 483 -39.03 -13.61 -1.85
N SER A 484 -38.00 -14.44 -1.79
CA SER A 484 -36.62 -14.02 -2.03
C SER A 484 -36.38 -13.87 -3.55
N SER A 485 -35.90 -12.70 -3.96
CA SER A 485 -35.15 -12.46 -5.20
C SER A 485 -33.75 -12.03 -4.84
#